data_AF-A0A4P7GLS6-F1
#
_entry.id   AF-A0A4P7GLS6-F1
#
_cell.length_a   1.000
_cell.length_b   1.000
_cell.length_c   1.000
_cell.angle_alpha   90.00
_cell.angle_beta   90.00
_cell.angle_gamma   90.00
#
_symmetry.space_group_name_H-M   'P 1'
#
loop_
_entity.id
_entity.type
_entity.pdbx_description
1 polymer ?
#
loop_
_entity_poly.entity_id
_entity_poly.type
_entity_poly.pdbx_seq_one_letter_code
_entity_poly.pdbx_strand_id
1 'polypeptide(L)'
;MRTVASPLARRLLIGGVLVLLSACAPELSSLQDDPMATGTLAGMEEVDRNEDRGSSGGMLGKPEPAKVLRIFEIPPDEDPAEVLAEALVTAEDRGWQVRSDNATGFVAERDLDDRLATLIVSLNDDADLGPAPGLYVSLRMSVD
;
A
#
# COMPACT_ATOMS: atom_id res chain seq x y z
N MET A 1 61.47 -38.23 -13.97
CA MET A 1 60.78 -39.29 -13.19
C MET A 1 60.45 -38.71 -11.82
N ARG A 2 59.30 -39.06 -11.22
CA ARG A 2 58.75 -38.58 -9.92
C ARG A 2 58.07 -37.20 -9.90
N THR A 3 56.73 -37.25 -9.93
CA THR A 3 55.75 -36.64 -8.98
C THR A 3 56.37 -36.22 -7.62
N VAL A 4 55.93 -35.22 -6.84
CA VAL A 4 54.60 -34.67 -6.46
C VAL A 4 54.82 -33.22 -5.90
N ALA A 5 53.87 -32.33 -5.57
CA ALA A 5 52.39 -32.25 -5.55
C ALA A 5 51.94 -30.75 -5.52
N SER A 6 50.62 -30.48 -5.48
CA SER A 6 50.02 -29.19 -5.03
C SER A 6 49.30 -29.37 -3.69
N PRO A 7 49.03 -28.29 -2.93
CA PRO A 7 47.62 -27.89 -2.80
C PRO A 7 47.37 -26.37 -2.72
N LEU A 8 46.17 -25.98 -3.16
CA LEU A 8 45.61 -24.64 -2.98
C LEU A 8 45.23 -24.39 -1.51
N ALA A 9 45.46 -23.17 -1.01
CA ALA A 9 44.90 -22.67 0.25
C ALA A 9 43.83 -21.59 0.00
N ARG A 10 42.64 -22.02 -0.45
CA ARG A 10 41.50 -21.14 -0.73
C ARG A 10 40.72 -20.86 0.56
N ARG A 11 41.05 -19.77 1.28
CA ARG A 11 40.29 -19.35 2.47
C ARG A 11 39.02 -18.59 2.07
N LEU A 12 37.91 -19.32 1.97
CA LEU A 12 36.58 -18.74 1.89
C LEU A 12 36.16 -18.27 3.29
N LEU A 13 36.01 -16.96 3.50
CA LEU A 13 35.32 -16.44 4.68
C LEU A 13 33.81 -16.58 4.45
N ILE A 14 33.20 -17.60 5.06
CA ILE A 14 31.75 -17.75 5.09
C ILE A 14 31.20 -16.79 6.15
N GLY A 15 30.93 -15.56 5.72
CA GLY A 15 30.13 -14.61 6.49
C GLY A 15 28.68 -15.08 6.51
N GLY A 16 28.25 -15.68 7.63
CA GLY A 16 26.87 -16.12 7.81
C GLY A 16 25.93 -14.92 7.93
N VAL A 17 25.27 -14.55 6.83
CA VAL A 17 24.15 -13.61 6.87
C VAL A 17 22.96 -14.32 7.48
N LEU A 18 22.66 -14.02 8.75
CA LEU A 18 21.48 -14.50 9.44
C LEU A 18 20.27 -13.72 8.94
N VAL A 19 19.71 -14.13 7.78
CA VAL A 19 18.45 -13.57 7.28
C VAL A 19 17.33 -14.00 8.21
N LEU A 20 16.93 -13.09 9.10
CA LEU A 20 15.70 -13.22 9.86
C LEU A 20 14.54 -13.10 8.88
N LEU A 21 14.01 -14.26 8.46
CA LEU A 21 12.76 -14.37 7.72
C LEU A 21 11.60 -13.99 8.64
N SER A 22 11.44 -12.68 8.87
CA SER A 22 10.16 -12.12 9.27
C SER A 22 9.17 -12.49 8.18
N ALA A 23 8.24 -13.39 8.49
CA ALA A 23 7.15 -13.74 7.59
C ALA A 23 6.30 -12.48 7.38
N CYS A 24 6.52 -11.79 6.27
CA CYS A 24 5.64 -10.72 5.83
C CYS A 24 4.27 -11.35 5.53
N ALA A 25 3.19 -10.73 5.99
CA ALA A 25 1.85 -11.14 5.59
C ALA A 25 1.73 -10.82 4.08
N PRO A 26 1.55 -11.82 3.20
CA PRO A 26 1.62 -11.59 1.77
C PRO A 26 0.57 -10.57 1.31
N GLU A 27 -0.58 -10.51 2.00
CA GLU A 27 -1.62 -9.51 1.77
C GLU A 27 -1.09 -8.06 1.81
N LEU A 28 -0.24 -7.74 2.80
CA LEU A 28 0.23 -6.37 2.98
C LEU A 28 1.27 -5.99 1.93
N SER A 29 2.14 -6.92 1.53
CA SER A 29 3.07 -6.67 0.42
C SER A 29 2.34 -6.42 -0.90
N SER A 30 1.28 -7.18 -1.22
CA SER A 30 0.47 -6.94 -2.43
C SER A 30 -0.15 -5.55 -2.43
N LEU A 31 -0.60 -5.05 -1.27
CA LEU A 31 -1.10 -3.68 -1.13
C LEU A 31 0.02 -2.63 -1.21
N GLN A 32 1.17 -2.87 -0.58
CA GLN A 32 2.32 -1.95 -0.59
C GLN A 32 2.93 -1.79 -1.99
N ASP A 33 2.93 -2.84 -2.81
CA ASP A 33 3.42 -2.78 -4.19
C ASP A 33 2.41 -2.10 -5.16
N ASP A 34 1.21 -1.75 -4.69
CA ASP A 34 0.22 -1.01 -5.47
C ASP A 34 0.65 0.45 -5.73
N PRO A 35 0.57 0.95 -6.97
CA PRO A 35 0.83 2.36 -7.26
C PRO A 35 -0.05 3.35 -6.50
N MET A 36 -1.24 2.97 -6.04
CA MET A 36 -2.07 3.83 -5.17
C MET A 36 -1.59 3.85 -3.71
N ALA A 37 -0.80 2.85 -3.26
CA ALA A 37 -0.16 2.82 -1.94
C ALA A 37 1.23 3.47 -1.89
N THR A 38 1.91 3.56 -3.03
CA THR A 38 3.28 4.12 -3.14
C THR A 38 3.37 5.42 -3.91
N GLY A 39 2.44 5.69 -4.83
CA GLY A 39 2.48 6.86 -5.69
C GLY A 39 2.32 8.17 -4.92
N THR A 40 3.10 9.18 -5.30
CA THR A 40 2.77 10.58 -4.98
C THR A 40 1.60 11.00 -5.84
N LEU A 41 0.55 11.55 -5.23
CA LEU A 41 -0.45 12.34 -5.94
C LEU A 41 0.15 13.74 -6.17
N ALA A 42 -0.14 14.38 -7.30
CA ALA A 42 0.54 15.61 -7.67
C ALA A 42 0.29 16.74 -6.65
N GLY A 43 1.33 17.50 -6.30
CA GLY A 43 1.25 18.65 -5.40
C GLY A 43 1.00 18.37 -3.91
N MET A 44 0.47 17.21 -3.53
CA MET A 44 0.03 16.92 -2.17
C MET A 44 1.10 16.33 -1.24
N GLU A 45 1.08 16.75 0.03
CA GLU A 45 1.92 16.21 1.10
C GLU A 45 1.20 15.05 1.82
N GLU A 46 1.88 13.92 2.00
CA GLU A 46 1.38 12.79 2.81
C GLU A 46 1.60 13.11 4.29
N VAL A 47 0.52 13.38 5.02
CA VAL A 47 0.52 13.77 6.44
C VAL A 47 0.57 12.55 7.36
N ASP A 48 -0.10 11.46 6.99
CA ASP A 48 -0.11 10.22 7.76
C ASP A 48 -0.22 8.98 6.86
N ARG A 49 0.33 7.87 7.37
CA ARG A 49 0.29 6.55 6.76
C ARG A 49 0.14 5.49 7.84
N ASN A 50 -0.90 4.68 7.71
CA ASN A 50 -1.17 3.56 8.59
C ASN A 50 -1.25 2.26 7.79
N GLU A 51 -0.41 1.29 8.14
CA GLU A 51 -0.30 -0.01 7.48
C GLU A 51 -0.61 -1.12 8.49
N ASP A 52 -1.63 -1.90 8.17
CA ASP A 52 -2.03 -3.06 8.97
C ASP A 52 -1.95 -4.32 8.11
N ARG A 53 -1.33 -5.35 8.68
CA ARG A 53 -1.10 -6.65 8.04
C ARG A 53 -2.33 -7.55 8.12
N GLY A 54 -3.37 -7.09 8.80
CA GLY A 54 -4.50 -7.92 9.18
C GLY A 54 -4.14 -8.87 10.32
N SER A 55 -5.14 -9.62 10.79
CA SER A 55 -4.98 -10.58 11.87
C SER A 55 -5.95 -11.73 11.70
N SER A 56 -5.47 -12.97 11.83
CA SER A 56 -6.31 -14.18 11.85
C SER A 56 -7.10 -14.36 13.16
N GLY A 57 -7.09 -13.36 14.06
CA GLY A 57 -7.69 -13.44 15.38
C GLY A 57 -7.90 -12.07 16.02
N GLY A 58 -8.66 -11.20 15.36
CA GLY A 58 -9.06 -9.90 15.92
C GLY A 58 -9.91 -10.03 17.20
N MET A 59 -10.36 -8.89 17.77
CA MET A 59 -10.99 -8.83 19.12
C MET A 59 -12.19 -9.78 19.37
N LEU A 60 -12.79 -10.36 18.33
CA LEU A 60 -13.90 -11.31 18.41
C LEU A 60 -13.64 -12.62 17.62
N GLY A 61 -12.38 -12.96 17.34
CA GLY A 61 -12.00 -14.13 16.55
C GLY A 61 -12.35 -14.05 15.05
N LYS A 62 -12.78 -12.87 14.58
CA LYS A 62 -12.96 -12.58 13.15
C LYS A 62 -11.60 -12.24 12.52
N PRO A 63 -11.37 -12.62 11.26
CA PRO A 63 -10.22 -12.12 10.52
C PRO A 63 -10.36 -10.60 10.30
N GLU A 64 -9.26 -9.88 10.45
CA GLU A 64 -9.14 -8.48 10.03
C GLU A 64 -8.33 -8.43 8.73
N PRO A 65 -8.81 -7.75 7.66
CA PRO A 65 -8.08 -7.63 6.41
C PRO A 65 -6.80 -6.79 6.57
N ALA A 66 -5.80 -7.09 5.74
CA ALA A 66 -4.70 -6.15 5.52
C ALA A 66 -5.23 -4.87 4.88
N LYS A 67 -4.64 -3.74 5.28
CA LYS A 67 -5.03 -2.40 4.81
C LYS A 67 -3.83 -1.45 4.77
N VAL A 68 -3.84 -0.56 3.80
CA VAL A 68 -2.96 0.61 3.72
C VAL A 68 -3.86 1.84 3.66
N LEU A 69 -3.75 2.70 4.66
CA LEU A 69 -4.39 4.02 4.71
C LEU A 69 -3.32 5.09 4.54
N ARG A 70 -3.58 6.05 3.67
CA ARG A 70 -2.76 7.24 3.45
C ARG A 70 -3.66 8.47 3.56
N ILE A 71 -3.17 9.51 4.20
CA ILE A 71 -3.87 10.77 4.40
C ILE A 71 -3.00 11.88 3.83
N PHE A 72 -3.56 12.67 2.94
CA PHE A 72 -2.90 13.80 2.29
C PHE A 72 -3.57 15.12 2.69
N GLU A 73 -2.77 16.17 2.83
CA GLU A 73 -3.26 17.54 2.88
C GLU A 73 -3.40 18.08 1.45
N ILE A 74 -4.55 18.69 1.14
CA ILE A 74 -4.79 19.35 -0.13
C ILE A 74 -4.31 20.81 -0.01
N PRO A 75 -3.37 21.28 -0.87
CA PRO A 75 -2.90 22.66 -0.83
C PRO A 75 -4.05 23.67 -0.94
N PRO A 76 -3.95 24.85 -0.27
CA PRO A 76 -5.04 25.82 -0.23
C PRO A 76 -5.31 26.53 -1.57
N ASP A 77 -4.46 26.32 -2.57
CA ASP A 77 -4.58 26.81 -3.95
C ASP A 77 -5.10 25.76 -4.95
N GLU A 78 -5.31 24.50 -4.53
CA GLU A 78 -5.89 23.42 -5.34
C GLU A 78 -7.41 23.27 -5.07
N ASP A 79 -8.20 22.90 -6.08
CA ASP A 79 -9.62 22.57 -5.90
C ASP A 79 -9.78 21.09 -5.47
N PRO A 80 -10.36 20.79 -4.29
CA PRO A 80 -10.59 19.41 -3.85
C PRO A 80 -11.36 18.55 -4.86
N ALA A 81 -12.25 19.13 -5.66
CA ALA A 81 -12.99 18.40 -6.68
C ALA A 81 -12.12 18.02 -7.88
N GLU A 82 -11.18 18.88 -8.29
CA GLU A 82 -10.21 18.58 -9.35
C GLU A 82 -9.20 17.52 -8.86
N VAL A 83 -8.73 17.63 -7.62
CA VAL A 83 -7.89 16.62 -6.95
C VAL A 83 -8.56 15.25 -6.88
N LEU A 84 -9.85 15.18 -6.52
CA LEU A 84 -10.60 13.92 -6.50
C LEU A 84 -10.75 13.33 -7.91
N ALA A 85 -10.94 14.17 -8.92
CA ALA A 85 -11.01 13.75 -10.32
C ALA A 85 -9.66 13.22 -10.84
N GLU A 86 -8.53 13.83 -10.48
CA GLU A 86 -7.19 13.30 -10.79
C GLU A 86 -6.95 11.95 -10.11
N ALA A 87 -7.35 11.80 -8.85
CA ALA A 87 -7.25 10.53 -8.12
C ALA A 87 -8.10 9.42 -8.77
N LEU A 88 -9.29 9.76 -9.29
CA LEU A 88 -10.16 8.84 -10.04
C LEU A 88 -9.50 8.38 -11.34
N VAL A 89 -9.06 9.31 -12.19
CA VAL A 89 -8.35 9.01 -13.45
C VAL A 89 -7.09 8.19 -13.18
N THR A 90 -6.33 8.55 -12.15
CA THR A 90 -5.14 7.79 -11.73
C THR A 90 -5.50 6.36 -11.34
N ALA A 91 -6.59 6.14 -10.59
CA ALA A 91 -7.02 4.79 -10.23
C ALA A 91 -7.37 3.96 -11.48
N GLU A 92 -8.15 4.53 -12.41
CA GLU A 92 -8.53 3.88 -13.68
C GLU A 92 -7.31 3.56 -14.56
N ASP A 93 -6.35 4.48 -14.70
CA ASP A 93 -5.09 4.28 -15.42
C ASP A 93 -4.21 3.18 -14.79
N ARG A 94 -4.35 2.93 -13.48
CA ARG A 94 -3.72 1.80 -12.79
C ARG A 94 -4.57 0.52 -12.83
N GLY A 95 -5.68 0.51 -13.56
CA GLY A 95 -6.53 -0.66 -13.76
C GLY A 95 -7.46 -0.98 -12.59
N TRP A 96 -7.73 -0.01 -11.70
CA TRP A 96 -8.81 -0.13 -10.73
C TRP A 96 -10.16 0.07 -11.42
N GLN A 97 -11.14 -0.80 -11.13
CA GLN A 97 -12.48 -0.72 -11.70
C GLN A 97 -13.40 0.05 -10.76
N VAL A 98 -13.79 1.27 -11.13
CA VAL A 98 -14.73 2.07 -10.36
C VAL A 98 -16.08 1.36 -10.24
N ARG A 99 -16.60 1.26 -9.02
CA ARG A 99 -17.89 0.63 -8.70
C ARG A 99 -18.97 1.67 -8.36
N SER A 100 -18.55 2.77 -7.74
CA SER A 100 -19.43 3.88 -7.37
C SER A 100 -18.61 5.13 -7.08
N ASP A 101 -19.06 6.27 -7.57
CA ASP A 101 -18.50 7.60 -7.35
C ASP A 101 -19.59 8.59 -6.89
N ASN A 102 -19.16 9.68 -6.26
CA ASN A 102 -19.99 10.83 -5.90
C ASN A 102 -19.10 12.06 -5.70
N ALA A 103 -19.69 13.20 -5.32
CA ALA A 103 -18.98 14.48 -5.21
C ALA A 103 -17.88 14.53 -4.12
N THR A 104 -17.85 13.58 -3.17
CA THR A 104 -16.86 13.55 -2.08
C THR A 104 -16.01 12.29 -2.05
N GLY A 105 -16.18 11.34 -2.99
CA GLY A 105 -15.36 10.14 -3.02
C GLY A 105 -15.79 9.09 -4.04
N PHE A 106 -14.96 8.05 -4.18
CA PHE A 106 -15.25 6.87 -4.99
C PHE A 106 -14.76 5.58 -4.34
N VAL A 107 -15.35 4.47 -4.80
CA VAL A 107 -14.95 3.10 -4.47
C VAL A 107 -14.62 2.37 -5.76
N ALA A 108 -13.47 1.71 -5.78
CA ALA A 108 -13.00 0.91 -6.91
C ALA A 108 -12.45 -0.44 -6.44
N GLU A 109 -12.38 -1.41 -7.35
CA GLU A 109 -11.96 -2.78 -7.08
C GLU A 109 -10.89 -3.25 -8.08
N ARG A 110 -9.96 -4.09 -7.62
CA ARG A 110 -8.92 -4.70 -8.45
C ARG A 110 -8.49 -6.04 -7.86
N ASP A 111 -8.21 -7.03 -8.70
CA ASP A 111 -7.61 -8.28 -8.24
C ASP A 111 -6.10 -8.07 -8.04
N LEU A 112 -5.61 -8.37 -6.82
CA LEU A 112 -4.20 -8.35 -6.42
C LEU A 112 -3.82 -9.73 -5.88
N ASP A 113 -2.81 -10.38 -6.48
CA ASP A 113 -2.35 -11.72 -6.11
C ASP A 113 -3.51 -12.71 -5.85
N ASP A 114 -4.35 -12.88 -6.88
CA ASP A 114 -5.53 -13.74 -6.92
C ASP A 114 -6.63 -13.43 -5.87
N ARG A 115 -6.65 -12.22 -5.30
CA ARG A 115 -7.69 -11.77 -4.36
C ARG A 115 -8.23 -10.38 -4.67
N LEU A 116 -9.51 -10.20 -4.39
CA LEU A 116 -10.17 -8.91 -4.53
C LEU A 116 -9.60 -7.91 -3.52
N ALA A 117 -9.14 -6.77 -4.00
CA ALA A 117 -8.83 -5.59 -3.22
C ALA A 117 -9.85 -4.48 -3.48
N THR A 118 -10.11 -3.67 -2.45
CA THR A 118 -10.97 -2.48 -2.52
C THR A 118 -10.13 -1.23 -2.27
N LEU A 119 -10.25 -0.26 -3.18
CA LEU A 119 -9.75 1.10 -3.04
C LEU A 119 -10.94 1.98 -2.67
N ILE A 120 -10.79 2.77 -1.60
CA ILE A 120 -11.72 3.82 -1.21
C ILE A 120 -10.93 5.13 -1.21
N VAL A 121 -11.40 6.11 -1.96
CA VAL A 121 -10.85 7.47 -1.97
C VAL A 121 -11.95 8.44 -1.55
N SER A 122 -11.66 9.31 -0.59
CA SER A 122 -12.63 10.31 -0.13
C SER A 122 -11.97 11.62 0.27
N LEU A 123 -12.65 12.72 -0.02
CA LEU A 123 -12.35 14.04 0.53
C LEU A 123 -12.76 14.10 2.00
N ASN A 124 -12.03 14.90 2.75
CA ASN A 124 -12.34 15.28 4.13
C ASN A 124 -12.39 16.80 4.24
N ASP A 125 -13.54 17.32 4.68
CA ASP A 125 -13.78 18.71 5.03
C ASP A 125 -13.84 18.96 6.55
N ASP A 126 -13.77 17.89 7.37
CA ASP A 126 -13.82 17.95 8.82
C ASP A 126 -12.42 17.93 9.46
N ALA A 127 -12.01 19.06 10.03
CA ALA A 127 -10.72 19.22 10.71
C ALA A 127 -10.58 18.38 12.00
N ASP A 128 -11.69 17.89 12.58
CA ASP A 128 -11.64 16.98 13.74
C ASP A 128 -11.23 15.55 13.34
N LEU A 129 -11.27 15.21 12.04
CA LEU A 129 -10.89 13.90 11.51
C LEU A 129 -9.46 13.83 10.95
N GLY A 130 -8.85 14.99 10.63
CA GLY A 130 -7.49 15.10 10.09
C GLY A 130 -7.30 16.41 9.32
N PRO A 131 -6.40 16.48 8.31
CA PRO A 131 -6.25 17.67 7.48
C PRO A 131 -7.55 17.96 6.71
N ALA A 132 -7.88 19.26 6.60
CA ALA A 132 -9.08 19.77 5.94
C ALA A 132 -8.75 21.07 5.18
N PRO A 133 -8.89 21.11 3.84
CA PRO A 133 -9.25 19.99 2.97
C PRO A 133 -8.17 18.90 2.95
N GLY A 134 -8.59 17.64 2.95
CA GLY A 134 -7.68 16.49 2.89
C GLY A 134 -8.22 15.38 1.99
N LEU A 135 -7.32 14.50 1.53
CA LEU A 135 -7.67 13.32 0.73
C LEU A 135 -7.25 12.04 1.46
N TYR A 136 -8.20 11.11 1.58
CA TYR A 136 -8.00 9.83 2.26
C TYR A 136 -7.99 8.74 1.21
N VAL A 137 -6.92 7.94 1.18
CA VAL A 137 -6.73 6.83 0.24
C VAL A 137 -6.55 5.55 1.04
N SER A 138 -7.54 4.66 0.98
CA SER A 138 -7.61 3.41 1.75
C SER A 138 -7.68 2.21 0.82
N LEU A 139 -6.59 1.44 0.73
CA LEU A 139 -6.56 0.13 0.08
C LEU A 139 -6.79 -0.98 1.12
N ARG A 140 -7.57 -2.00 0.79
CA ARG A 140 -7.87 -3.16 1.67
C ARG A 140 -7.96 -4.44 0.86
N MET A 141 -7.42 -5.54 1.37
CA MET A 141 -7.68 -6.88 0.82
C MET A 141 -9.04 -7.40 1.33
N SER A 142 -9.73 -8.22 0.53
CA SER A 142 -10.88 -8.99 1.00
C SER A 142 -10.46 -10.02 2.06
N VAL A 143 -11.42 -10.38 2.92
CA VAL A 143 -11.35 -11.56 3.79
C VAL A 143 -12.44 -12.53 3.37
N ASP A 144 -12.02 -13.71 2.93
CA ASP A 144 -12.89 -14.83 2.51
C ASP A 144 -13.43 -15.63 3.72
#